data_AF-A0A969I7C8-F1
#
_entry.id   AF-A0A969I7C8-F1
#
_cell.length_a   1.000
_cell.length_b   1.000
_cell.length_c   1.000
_cell.angle_alpha   90.00
_cell.angle_beta   90.00
_cell.angle_gamma   90.00
#
_symmetry.space_group_name_H-M   'P 1'
#
loop_
_entity.id
_entity.type
_entity.pdbx_description
1 polymer ?
#
loop_
_entity_poly.entity_id
_entity_poly.type
_entity_poly.pdbx_seq_one_letter_code
_entity_poly.pdbx_strand_id
1 'polypeptide(L)' 'MQADNLQAEVAIANAAAVKRHPLYPLLFDPQTSGGLLAGVPGDQAEFCVAVLRDRGYPDSGIIGWTRSLEPGELPVLVKF' A
#
# COMPACT_ATOMS: atom_id res chain seq x y z
N MET A 1 -6.48 3.02 17.61
CA MET A 1 -6.51 3.72 16.31
C MET A 1 -6.81 5.18 16.56
N GLN A 2 -5.90 6.10 16.20
CA GLN A 2 -6.24 7.52 16.14
C GLN A 2 -7.31 7.72 15.06
N ALA A 3 -8.27 8.61 15.29
CA ALA A 3 -9.42 8.82 14.41
C ALA A 3 -9.03 9.27 12.99
N ASP A 4 -7.85 9.89 12.84
CA ASP A 4 -7.44 10.56 11.62
C ASP A 4 -7.10 9.57 10.49
N ASN A 5 -6.45 8.44 10.78
CA ASN A 5 -6.08 7.48 9.73
C ASN A 5 -7.28 6.72 9.16
N LEU A 6 -8.36 6.55 9.94
CA LEU A 6 -9.56 5.87 9.47
C LEU A 6 -10.27 6.67 8.36
N GLN A 7 -10.03 7.99 8.28
CA GLN A 7 -10.57 8.83 7.21
C GLN A 7 -10.10 8.35 5.82
N ALA A 8 -8.95 7.66 5.73
CA ALA A 8 -8.46 7.09 4.47
C ALA A 8 -9.35 5.96 3.91
N GLU A 9 -10.26 5.38 4.70
CA GLU A 9 -11.19 4.33 4.24
C GLU A 9 -12.01 4.77 3.02
N VAL A 10 -12.35 6.06 2.91
CA VAL A 10 -13.15 6.59 1.78
C VAL A 10 -12.46 6.49 0.42
N ALA A 11 -11.14 6.28 0.41
CA ALA A 11 -10.36 6.13 -0.82
C ALA A 11 -10.34 4.69 -1.36
N ILE A 12 -10.89 3.72 -0.62
CA ILE A 12 -10.84 2.29 -0.95
C ILE A 12 -12.08 1.88 -1.76
N ALA A 13 -11.89 1.58 -3.04
CA ALA A 13 -12.93 1.18 -3.99
C ALA A 13 -13.72 -0.05 -3.54
N ASN A 14 -13.05 -1.03 -2.93
CA ASN A 14 -13.64 -2.31 -2.54
C ASN A 14 -13.77 -2.47 -1.00
N ALA A 15 -13.89 -1.37 -0.25
CA ALA A 15 -13.92 -1.39 1.22
C ALA A 15 -14.92 -2.41 1.78
N ALA A 16 -16.14 -2.47 1.25
CA ALA A 16 -17.18 -3.41 1.69
C ALA A 16 -16.78 -4.90 1.55
N ALA A 17 -15.94 -5.23 0.57
CA ALA A 17 -15.44 -6.58 0.35
C ALA A 17 -14.29 -6.91 1.32
N VAL A 18 -13.39 -5.97 1.56
CA VAL A 18 -12.13 -6.22 2.29
C VAL A 18 -12.22 -5.96 3.79
N LYS A 19 -13.23 -5.22 4.26
CA LYS A 19 -13.40 -4.84 5.68
C LYS A 19 -13.47 -6.00 6.67
N ARG A 20 -13.89 -7.18 6.20
CA ARG A 20 -13.99 -8.41 7.03
C ARG A 20 -12.66 -9.15 7.17
N HIS A 21 -11.63 -8.77 6.43
CA HIS A 21 -10.34 -9.45 6.50
C HIS A 21 -9.64 -9.13 7.83
N PRO A 22 -9.02 -10.11 8.52
CA PRO A 22 -8.36 -9.88 9.80
C PRO A 22 -7.27 -8.79 9.77
N LEU A 23 -6.60 -8.62 8.62
CA LEU A 23 -5.55 -7.62 8.43
C LEU A 23 -6.07 -6.24 7.99
N TYR A 24 -7.38 -6.07 7.77
CA TYR A 24 -7.94 -4.77 7.37
C TYR A 24 -7.59 -3.61 8.31
N PRO A 25 -7.59 -3.77 9.64
CA PRO A 25 -7.18 -2.69 10.55
C PRO A 25 -5.74 -2.21 10.35
N LEU A 26 -4.84 -3.06 9.83
CA LEU A 26 -3.43 -2.72 9.61
C LEU A 26 -3.26 -1.59 8.59
N LEU A 27 -4.19 -1.44 7.65
CA LEU A 27 -4.16 -0.38 6.63
C LEU A 27 -4.27 1.04 7.23
N PHE A 28 -4.79 1.14 8.45
CA PHE A 28 -5.05 2.42 9.14
C PHE A 28 -4.19 2.57 10.40
N ASP A 29 -3.26 1.65 10.65
CA ASP A 29 -2.43 1.67 11.84
C ASP A 29 -1.53 2.92 11.85
N PRO A 30 -1.51 3.72 12.93
CA PRO A 30 -0.62 4.87 13.07
C PRO A 30 0.85 4.49 12.91
N GLN A 31 1.41 4.81 11.76
CA GLN A 31 2.83 4.56 11.49
C GLN A 31 3.68 5.56 12.28
N THR A 32 4.19 5.14 13.45
CA THR A 32 5.31 5.83 14.11
C THR A 32 6.60 5.18 13.63
N SER A 33 7.47 5.94 12.96
CA SER A 33 8.72 5.43 12.37
C SER A 33 8.50 4.31 11.32
N GLY A 34 7.47 4.44 10.48
CA GLY A 34 7.20 3.49 9.39
C GLY A 34 8.29 3.47 8.31
N GLY A 35 8.17 2.52 7.39
CA GLY A 35 9.06 2.39 6.23
C GLY A 35 8.87 3.49 5.18
N LEU A 36 9.70 3.45 4.13
CA LEU A 36 9.58 4.33 2.96
C LEU A 36 8.73 3.68 1.87
N LEU A 37 7.92 4.49 1.18
CA LEU A 37 7.18 4.10 -0.01
C LEU A 37 7.72 4.88 -1.23
N ALA A 38 8.03 4.17 -2.31
CA ALA A 38 8.53 4.77 -3.55
C ALA A 38 7.90 4.12 -4.78
N GLY A 39 7.65 4.93 -5.82
CA GLY A 39 7.24 4.46 -7.14
C GLY A 39 8.46 4.34 -8.06
N VAL A 40 8.53 3.24 -8.81
CA VAL A 40 9.55 2.98 -9.82
C VAL A 40 8.89 2.45 -11.10
N PRO A 41 9.54 2.51 -12.28
CA PRO A 41 9.08 1.81 -13.47
C PRO A 41 8.82 0.33 -13.17
N GLY A 42 7.70 -0.21 -13.65
CA GLY A 42 7.25 -1.56 -13.27
C GLY A 42 8.23 -2.66 -13.67
N ASP A 43 8.93 -2.48 -14.79
CA ASP A 43 9.99 -3.37 -15.29
C ASP A 43 11.28 -3.32 -14.44
N GLN A 44 11.44 -2.31 -13.58
CA GLN A 44 12.59 -2.16 -12.69
C GLN A 44 12.28 -2.57 -11.24
N ALA A 45 11.02 -2.82 -10.89
CA ALA A 45 10.60 -3.03 -9.51
C ALA A 45 11.36 -4.18 -8.81
N GLU A 46 11.46 -5.33 -9.47
CA GLU A 46 12.19 -6.50 -8.94
C GLU A 46 13.68 -6.22 -8.77
N PHE A 47 14.29 -5.55 -9.74
CA PHE A 47 15.71 -5.15 -9.67
C PHE A 47 15.96 -4.18 -8.51
N CYS A 48 15.12 -3.16 -8.35
CA CYS A 48 15.22 -2.21 -7.25
C CYS A 48 15.14 -2.90 -5.89
N VAL A 49 14.20 -3.83 -5.71
CA VAL A 49 14.07 -4.59 -4.45
C VAL A 49 15.30 -5.46 -4.20
N ALA A 50 15.80 -6.18 -5.22
CA ALA A 50 17.00 -7.00 -5.08
C ALA A 50 18.21 -6.17 -4.63
N VAL A 51 18.40 -5.01 -5.25
CA VAL A 51 19.48 -4.07 -4.93
C VAL A 51 19.34 -3.47 -3.52
N LEU A 52 18.12 -3.12 -3.08
CA LEU A 52 17.89 -2.62 -1.73
C LEU A 52 18.20 -3.69 -0.68
N ARG A 53 17.78 -4.94 -0.93
CA ARG A 53 18.09 -6.07 -0.04
C ARG A 53 19.59 -6.31 0.07
N ASP A 54 20.31 -6.30 -1.05
CA ASP A 54 21.79 -6.41 -1.08
C ASP A 54 22.48 -5.28 -0.30
N ARG A 55 21.90 -4.08 -0.31
CA ARG A 55 22.40 -2.90 0.43
C ARG A 55 21.99 -2.84 1.91
N GLY A 56 21.42 -3.92 2.45
CA GLY A 56 21.10 -4.02 3.87
C GLY A 56 19.68 -3.60 4.25
N TYR A 57 18.76 -3.54 3.29
CA TYR A 57 17.32 -3.32 3.52
C TYR A 57 16.53 -4.61 3.23
N PRO A 58 16.64 -5.66 4.07
CA PRO A 58 16.10 -7.00 3.78
C PRO A 58 14.58 -7.03 3.61
N ASP A 59 13.86 -6.15 4.33
CA ASP A 59 12.40 -6.08 4.33
C ASP A 59 11.82 -5.28 3.16
N SER A 60 12.66 -4.85 2.21
CA SER A 60 12.19 -4.19 0.99
C SER A 60 11.28 -5.13 0.18
N GLY A 61 10.16 -4.61 -0.33
CA GLY A 61 9.21 -5.41 -1.08
C GLY A 61 8.30 -4.57 -1.98
N ILE A 62 7.75 -5.22 -3.00
CA ILE A 62 6.74 -4.64 -3.88
C ILE A 62 5.38 -4.86 -3.21
N ILE A 63 4.67 -3.78 -2.89
CA ILE A 63 3.38 -3.83 -2.19
C ILE A 63 2.18 -3.51 -3.09
N GLY A 64 2.40 -3.23 -4.38
CA GLY A 64 1.34 -2.93 -5.33
C GLY A 64 1.85 -2.26 -6.61
N TRP A 65 0.90 -1.74 -7.38
CA TRP A 65 1.13 -1.11 -8.68
C TRP A 65 0.21 0.10 -8.82
N THR A 66 0.62 1.06 -9.63
CA THR A 66 -0.25 2.19 -10.02
C THR A 66 -0.88 1.92 -11.38
N ARG A 67 -2.06 2.50 -11.59
CA ARG A 67 -2.75 2.53 -12.89
C ARG A 67 -3.38 3.89 -13.07
N SER A 68 -3.76 4.22 -14.30
CA SER A 68 -4.62 5.36 -14.55
C SER A 68 -5.97 5.16 -13.84
N LEU A 69 -6.46 6.25 -13.25
CA LEU A 69 -7.76 6.30 -12.60
C LEU A 69 -8.79 6.82 -13.59
N GLU A 70 -9.88 6.09 -13.79
CA GLU A 70 -10.99 6.56 -14.60
C GLU A 70 -11.89 7.52 -13.81
N PRO A 71 -12.61 8.44 -14.47
CA PRO A 71 -13.54 9.33 -13.79
C PRO A 71 -14.56 8.57 -12.94
N GLY A 72 -14.65 8.92 -11.65
CA GLY A 72 -15.60 8.31 -10.71
C GLY A 72 -15.08 7.06 -10.00
N GLU A 73 -13.88 6.58 -10.33
CA GLU A 73 -13.24 5.50 -9.57
C GLU A 73 -12.58 6.01 -8.29
N LEU A 74 -12.59 5.18 -7.24
CA LEU A 74 -11.79 5.42 -6.04
C LEU A 74 -10.35 4.92 -6.25
N PRO A 75 -9.34 5.62 -5.71
CA PRO A 75 -7.94 5.44 -6.10
C PRO A 75 -7.27 4.18 -5.54
N VAL A 76 -7.85 3.53 -4.52
CA VAL A 76 -7.23 2.38 -3.85
C VAL A 76 -8.05 1.12 -4.06
N LEU A 77 -7.41 0.06 -4.55
CA LEU A 77 -7.97 -1.28 -4.59
C LEU A 77 -7.11 -2.19 -3.71
N VAL A 78 -7.72 -2.79 -2.68
CA VAL A 78 -7.00 -3.68 -1.74
C VAL A 78 -7.18 -5.12 -2.16
N LYS A 79 -6.09 -5.90 -2.15
CA LYS A 79 -6.10 -7.36 -2.28
C LYS A 79 -5.29 -7.93 -1.13
N PHE A 80 -5.87 -8.87 -0.38
CA PHE A 80 -5.20 -9.66 0.65
C PHE A 80 -4.79 -11.01 0.08
#